data_AF-A0A6A6LH40-F1
#
_entry.id   AF-A0A6A6LH40-F1
#
_cell.length_a   1.000
_cell.length_b   1.000
_cell.length_c   1.000
_cell.angle_alpha   90.00
_cell.angle_beta   90.00
_cell.angle_gamma   90.00
#
_symmetry.space_group_name_H-M   'P 1'
#
loop_
_entity.id
_entity.type
_entity.pdbx_description
1 polymer ?
#
loop_
_entity_poly.entity_id
_entity_poly.type
_entity_poly.pdbx_seq_one_letter_code
_entity_poly.pdbx_strand_id
1 'polypeptide(L)'
;MEWLFSHPEETQEDDELARALAMSLGNSESDIKEEDANANGQQLEEEIAQLPPVDELLSTCIKLLQVKEPLAFPVHDLLLLICTQSDGQYRSSVISFILDQVKDRNLTSDGRNSTMLSALFHVFALILHEDELAREIALKNGLVKIVSDLLSRWDSALVDKEKRQVPKWVTTAFLAVDRLLQVDQKLNSEIVERLKRDDLSSQQTSINIDEDKQNRLQSALRSPTEQIEAEEQKRLIQIACHCIKNQLPSETMHAVLQLCSSLTRKHSIAVCFLEAEGVSSLLNLPTSSLFPGFDNIAATIIRHVLEDPQTLQQAMESEIKHSLVAAANRHSMEGSLHAISF
;
A
#
# COMPACT_ATOMS: atom_id res chain seq x y z
N MET A 1 -15.36 -35.93 -31.62
CA MET A 1 -15.40 -37.07 -30.70
C MET A 1 -14.40 -38.18 -31.04
N GLU A 2 -13.42 -37.93 -31.93
CA GLU A 2 -12.46 -38.98 -32.38
C GLU A 2 -11.04 -38.82 -31.78
N TRP A 3 -10.73 -37.69 -31.14
CA TRP A 3 -9.40 -37.45 -30.55
C TRP A 3 -9.15 -38.30 -29.30
N LEU A 4 -10.21 -38.61 -28.54
CA LEU A 4 -10.16 -39.40 -27.30
C LEU A 4 -9.95 -40.91 -27.51
N PHE A 5 -10.09 -41.41 -28.75
CA PHE A 5 -9.92 -42.82 -29.09
C PHE A 5 -8.57 -43.15 -29.73
N SER A 6 -7.73 -42.14 -29.97
CA SER A 6 -6.44 -42.29 -30.67
C SER A 6 -5.23 -42.25 -29.74
N HIS A 7 -5.42 -41.95 -28.45
CA HIS A 7 -4.38 -41.92 -27.43
C HIS A 7 -4.87 -42.73 -26.22
N PRO A 8 -4.65 -44.06 -26.16
CA PRO A 8 -4.74 -44.74 -24.88
C PRO A 8 -3.76 -44.05 -23.93
N GLU A 9 -4.21 -43.65 -22.74
CA GLU A 9 -3.35 -43.10 -21.68
C GLU A 9 -2.07 -43.94 -21.58
N GLU A 10 -0.94 -43.33 -21.91
CA GLU A 10 0.38 -43.97 -21.83
C GLU A 10 0.72 -44.11 -20.34
N THR A 11 0.28 -45.22 -19.73
CA THR A 11 0.63 -45.65 -18.38
C THR A 11 2.13 -45.86 -18.16
N GLN A 12 2.93 -45.75 -19.23
CA GLN A 12 4.37 -45.92 -19.22
C GLN A 12 5.11 -44.71 -18.63
N GLU A 13 4.56 -43.49 -18.76
CA GLU A 13 5.18 -42.28 -18.21
C GLU A 13 5.07 -42.24 -16.67
N ASP A 14 3.93 -42.65 -16.12
CA ASP A 14 3.72 -42.72 -14.67
C ASP A 14 4.59 -43.80 -14.00
N ASP A 15 4.83 -44.93 -14.69
CA ASP A 15 5.73 -45.98 -14.22
C ASP A 15 7.20 -45.52 -14.24
N GLU A 16 7.60 -44.70 -15.21
CA GLU A 16 8.92 -44.07 -15.24
C GLU A 16 9.08 -43.01 -14.15
N LEU A 17 8.03 -42.21 -13.90
CA LEU A 17 8.02 -41.22 -12.82
C LEU A 17 8.09 -41.89 -11.44
N ALA A 18 7.33 -42.96 -11.24
CA ALA A 18 7.36 -43.75 -10.00
C ALA A 18 8.72 -44.44 -9.80
N ARG A 19 9.35 -44.91 -10.88
CA ARG A 19 10.68 -45.53 -10.83
C ARG A 19 11.78 -44.50 -10.56
N ALA A 20 11.68 -43.29 -11.13
CA ALA A 20 12.58 -42.18 -10.84
C ALA A 20 12.46 -41.70 -9.38
N LEU A 21 11.25 -41.60 -8.85
CA LEU A 21 11.01 -41.28 -7.45
C LEU A 21 11.54 -42.36 -6.50
N ALA A 22 11.34 -43.64 -6.83
CA ALA A 22 11.87 -44.75 -6.04
C ALA A 22 13.41 -44.80 -6.04
N MET A 23 14.05 -44.48 -7.18
CA MET A 23 15.52 -44.36 -7.27
C MET A 23 16.06 -43.15 -6.50
N SER A 24 15.29 -42.06 -6.42
CA SER A 24 15.67 -40.85 -5.66
C SER A 24 15.47 -41.00 -4.15
N LEU A 25 14.56 -41.87 -3.70
CA LEU A 25 14.18 -42.05 -2.29
C LEU A 25 14.87 -43.23 -1.59
N GLY A 26 15.83 -43.87 -2.26
CA GLY A 26 16.84 -44.80 -1.70
C GLY A 26 16.50 -45.45 -0.34
N ASN A 27 15.75 -46.55 -0.35
CA ASN A 27 15.57 -47.38 0.83
C ASN A 27 16.69 -48.42 0.89
N SER A 28 17.66 -48.24 1.79
CA SER A 28 18.72 -49.20 2.09
C SER A 28 18.32 -50.11 3.27
N GLU A 29 17.98 -51.36 2.98
CA GLU A 29 17.93 -52.50 3.91
C GLU A 29 17.81 -53.76 3.03
N SER A 30 18.55 -54.86 3.11
CA SER A 30 19.70 -55.38 3.87
C SER A 30 20.14 -56.62 3.04
N ASP A 31 21.42 -56.89 2.79
CA ASP A 31 22.19 -57.91 3.50
C ASP A 31 23.54 -58.04 2.79
N ILE A 32 24.64 -58.02 3.55
CA ILE A 32 25.78 -58.95 3.47
C ILE A 32 26.73 -58.54 4.61
N LYS A 33 26.93 -59.46 5.56
CA LYS A 33 28.11 -59.46 6.43
C LYS A 33 29.35 -59.58 5.56
N GLU A 34 30.28 -58.63 5.66
CA GLU A 34 31.64 -58.82 6.16
C GLU A 34 32.49 -57.55 5.93
N GLU A 35 33.47 -57.39 6.81
CA GLU A 35 34.50 -56.35 6.93
C GLU A 35 35.18 -56.05 5.56
N ASP A 36 35.74 -54.90 5.24
CA ASP A 36 36.69 -54.09 6.00
C ASP A 36 36.94 -52.75 5.27
N ALA A 37 37.63 -51.85 5.95
CA ALA A 37 37.88 -50.44 5.72
C ALA A 37 38.12 -49.88 4.29
N ASN A 38 37.68 -48.61 4.17
CA ASN A 38 38.36 -47.48 3.50
C ASN A 38 38.01 -47.20 2.02
N ALA A 39 37.11 -46.22 1.78
CA ALA A 39 37.38 -44.99 0.99
C ALA A 39 36.06 -44.35 0.46
N ASN A 40 35.89 -43.07 0.79
CA ASN A 40 35.10 -42.05 0.07
C ASN A 40 33.63 -42.37 -0.25
N GLY A 41 32.78 -42.32 0.77
CA GLY A 41 31.38 -41.93 0.58
C GLY A 41 31.30 -40.40 0.59
N GLN A 42 31.24 -39.77 -0.58
CA GLN A 42 30.74 -38.39 -0.68
C GLN A 42 29.26 -38.45 -0.30
N GLN A 43 28.96 -38.20 0.98
CA GLN A 43 27.64 -37.77 1.41
C GLN A 43 27.35 -36.49 0.64
N LEU A 44 26.41 -36.56 -0.30
CA LEU A 44 25.69 -35.40 -0.77
C LEU A 44 24.88 -34.92 0.44
N GLU A 45 25.52 -34.15 1.32
CA GLU A 45 24.80 -33.25 2.20
C GLU A 45 23.85 -32.48 1.29
N GLU A 46 22.54 -32.65 1.47
CA GLU A 46 21.64 -31.53 1.24
C GLU A 46 22.25 -30.39 2.06
N GLU A 47 23.05 -29.56 1.40
CA GLU A 47 23.55 -28.33 1.94
C GLU A 47 22.29 -27.53 2.23
N ILE A 48 21.75 -27.70 3.45
CA ILE A 48 20.83 -26.75 4.06
C ILE A 48 21.67 -25.49 4.14
N ALA A 49 21.71 -24.75 3.04
CA ALA A 49 22.37 -23.47 2.96
C ALA A 49 21.66 -22.63 4.01
N GLN A 50 22.25 -22.55 5.20
CA GLN A 50 21.78 -21.68 6.25
C GLN A 50 21.85 -20.29 5.64
N LEU A 51 20.68 -19.70 5.41
CA LEU A 51 20.59 -18.33 4.92
C LEU A 51 21.48 -17.48 5.81
N PRO A 52 22.31 -16.58 5.23
CA PRO A 52 23.11 -15.66 6.01
C PRO A 52 22.24 -14.94 7.03
N PRO A 53 22.79 -14.52 8.17
CA PRO A 53 22.02 -13.81 9.17
C PRO A 53 21.35 -12.59 8.53
N VAL A 54 20.11 -12.30 8.95
CA VAL A 54 19.26 -11.28 8.31
C VAL A 54 19.97 -9.92 8.24
N ASP A 55 20.75 -9.57 9.25
CA ASP A 55 21.53 -8.32 9.29
C ASP A 55 22.57 -8.23 8.16
N GLU A 56 23.21 -9.35 7.80
CA GLU A 56 24.16 -9.41 6.68
C GLU A 56 23.44 -9.26 5.34
N LEU A 57 22.27 -9.90 5.18
CA LEU A 57 21.43 -9.76 3.99
C LEU A 57 20.97 -8.30 3.82
N LEU A 58 20.49 -7.68 4.90
CA LEU A 58 20.09 -6.28 4.93
C LEU A 58 21.25 -5.35 4.56
N SER A 59 22.44 -5.59 5.12
CA SER A 59 23.63 -4.81 4.77
C SER A 59 24.02 -4.97 3.29
N THR A 60 23.81 -6.16 2.73
CA THR A 60 24.10 -6.47 1.32
C THR A 60 23.11 -5.77 0.40
N CYS A 61 21.81 -5.75 0.74
CA CYS A 61 20.79 -4.97 0.02
C CYS A 61 21.20 -3.50 -0.12
N ILE A 62 21.69 -2.88 0.95
CA ILE A 62 22.14 -1.48 0.93
C ILE A 62 23.35 -1.29 0.02
N LYS A 63 24.34 -2.19 0.09
CA LYS A 63 25.50 -2.16 -0.81
C LYS A 63 25.07 -2.31 -2.27
N LEU A 64 24.09 -3.16 -2.57
CA LEU A 64 23.57 -3.33 -3.93
C LEU A 64 22.88 -2.07 -4.45
N LEU A 65 22.04 -1.42 -3.65
CA LEU A 65 21.39 -0.16 -4.00
C LEU A 65 22.40 0.98 -4.26
N GLN A 66 23.57 0.95 -3.59
CA GLN A 66 24.65 1.91 -3.85
C GLN A 66 25.36 1.68 -5.19
N VAL A 67 25.42 0.43 -5.66
CA VAL A 67 26.14 0.06 -6.88
C VAL A 67 25.33 0.38 -8.13
N LYS A 68 24.00 0.11 -8.11
CA LYS A 68 23.11 0.34 -9.27
C LYS A 68 21.68 0.70 -8.84
N GLU A 69 21.21 1.88 -9.28
CA GLU A 69 19.80 2.34 -9.13
C GLU A 69 18.73 1.33 -9.60
N PRO A 70 18.87 0.59 -10.73
CA PRO A 70 17.84 -0.35 -11.19
C PRO A 70 17.69 -1.63 -10.34
N LEU A 71 18.53 -1.83 -9.31
CA LEU A 71 18.43 -2.98 -8.41
C LEU A 71 17.33 -2.83 -7.36
N ALA A 72 16.55 -1.76 -7.39
CA ALA A 72 15.47 -1.54 -6.43
C ALA A 72 14.38 -2.64 -6.46
N PHE A 73 14.01 -3.17 -7.63
CA PHE A 73 13.03 -4.27 -7.72
C PHE A 73 13.59 -5.60 -7.17
N PRO A 74 14.77 -6.09 -7.59
CA PRO A 74 15.35 -7.29 -6.97
C PRO A 74 15.58 -7.16 -5.46
N VAL A 75 15.98 -5.97 -4.99
CA VAL A 75 16.16 -5.71 -3.55
C VAL A 75 14.81 -5.69 -2.83
N HIS A 76 13.78 -5.10 -3.42
CA HIS A 76 12.41 -5.18 -2.90
C HIS A 76 11.96 -6.63 -2.73
N ASP A 77 12.10 -7.46 -3.77
CA ASP A 77 11.62 -8.85 -3.74
C ASP A 77 12.31 -9.66 -2.64
N LEU A 78 13.62 -9.45 -2.46
CA LEU A 78 14.37 -10.08 -1.37
C LEU A 78 13.92 -9.58 0.01
N LEU A 79 13.70 -8.28 0.17
CA LEU A 79 13.26 -7.70 1.45
C LEU A 79 11.83 -8.12 1.79
N LEU A 80 10.95 -8.22 0.80
CA LEU A 80 9.60 -8.73 0.97
C LEU A 80 9.60 -10.22 1.35
N LEU A 81 10.50 -11.02 0.76
CA LEU A 81 10.72 -12.41 1.15
C LEU A 81 11.15 -12.51 2.63
N ILE A 82 12.10 -11.66 3.07
CA ILE A 82 12.52 -11.60 4.47
C ILE A 82 11.37 -11.16 5.39
N CYS A 83 10.57 -10.17 4.96
CA CYS A 83 9.38 -9.71 5.68
C CYS A 83 8.31 -10.81 5.80
N THR A 84 8.21 -11.75 4.87
CA THR A 84 7.19 -12.80 4.90
C THR A 84 7.68 -14.09 5.58
N GLN A 85 9.00 -14.24 5.75
CA GLN A 85 9.60 -15.39 6.39
C GLN A 85 9.24 -15.48 7.88
N SER A 86 9.05 -16.70 8.39
CA SER A 86 8.81 -16.97 9.82
C SER A 86 7.65 -16.16 10.40
N ASP A 87 6.50 -16.17 9.72
CA ASP A 87 5.30 -15.37 10.08
C ASP A 87 5.56 -13.84 10.12
N GLY A 88 6.64 -13.42 9.44
CA GLY A 88 7.20 -12.07 9.39
C GLY A 88 7.73 -11.52 10.71
N GLN A 89 8.37 -12.38 11.48
CA GLN A 89 9.23 -12.01 12.60
C GLN A 89 10.22 -10.88 12.24
N TYR A 90 10.70 -10.83 11.00
CA TYR A 90 11.71 -9.85 10.57
C TYR A 90 11.12 -8.54 10.02
N ARG A 91 9.80 -8.40 9.83
CA ARG A 91 9.18 -7.17 9.25
C ARG A 91 9.64 -5.91 9.98
N SER A 92 9.56 -5.93 11.31
CA SER A 92 9.95 -4.78 12.13
C SER A 92 11.43 -4.43 11.96
N SER A 93 12.30 -5.44 11.90
CA SER A 93 13.73 -5.27 11.68
C SER A 93 14.03 -4.68 10.30
N VAL A 94 13.40 -5.19 9.23
CA VAL A 94 13.58 -4.68 7.86
C VAL A 94 13.15 -3.21 7.77
N ILE A 95 11.94 -2.90 8.26
CA ILE A 95 11.39 -1.54 8.21
C ILE A 95 12.22 -0.57 9.04
N SER A 96 12.62 -0.95 10.26
CA SER A 96 13.48 -0.14 11.11
C SER A 96 14.85 0.10 10.46
N PHE A 97 15.44 -0.95 9.89
CA PHE A 97 16.74 -0.87 9.23
C PHE A 97 16.72 0.08 8.02
N ILE A 98 15.73 0.00 7.13
CA ILE A 98 15.65 0.93 5.99
C ILE A 98 15.41 2.37 6.48
N LEU A 99 14.57 2.57 7.49
CA LEU A 99 14.34 3.88 8.09
C LEU A 99 15.60 4.47 8.70
N ASP A 100 16.40 3.68 9.40
CA ASP A 100 17.66 4.13 9.99
C ASP A 100 18.67 4.49 8.89
N GLN A 101 18.72 3.75 7.78
CA GLN A 101 19.51 4.11 6.60
C GLN A 101 19.08 5.45 5.97
N VAL A 102 17.78 5.78 6.01
CA VAL A 102 17.27 7.08 5.56
C VAL A 102 17.68 8.18 6.56
N LYS A 103 17.60 7.95 7.87
CA LYS A 103 18.00 8.91 8.92
C LYS A 103 19.49 9.25 8.84
N ASP A 104 20.35 8.24 8.74
CA ASP A 104 21.81 8.43 8.68
C ASP A 104 22.22 9.29 7.47
N ARG A 105 21.54 9.10 6.35
CA ARG A 105 21.78 9.85 5.11
C ARG A 105 21.16 11.24 5.12
N ASN A 106 20.14 11.47 5.93
CA ASN A 106 19.57 12.80 6.18
C ASN A 106 20.52 13.73 6.96
N LEU A 107 21.46 13.16 7.73
CA LEU A 107 22.44 13.94 8.50
C LEU A 107 23.65 14.40 7.68
N THR A 108 23.85 13.85 6.49
CA THR A 108 25.05 14.09 5.66
C THR A 108 24.68 14.82 4.36
N SER A 109 25.27 15.99 4.12
CA SER A 109 24.97 16.83 2.94
C SER A 109 25.93 16.53 1.79
N ASP A 110 25.66 15.47 1.02
CA ASP A 110 26.40 15.18 -0.22
C ASP A 110 25.45 14.74 -1.34
N GLY A 111 25.77 15.11 -2.59
CA GLY A 111 24.97 14.79 -3.78
C GLY A 111 24.83 13.28 -4.03
N ARG A 112 25.79 12.47 -3.57
CA ARG A 112 25.72 10.99 -3.58
C ARG A 112 24.58 10.45 -2.73
N ASN A 113 24.12 11.19 -1.72
CA ASN A 113 22.98 10.78 -0.90
C ASN A 113 21.65 10.90 -1.65
N SER A 114 21.55 11.76 -2.66
CA SER A 114 20.30 11.96 -3.41
C SER A 114 19.87 10.71 -4.18
N THR A 115 20.80 10.01 -4.83
CA THR A 115 20.49 8.78 -5.59
C THR A 115 20.17 7.63 -4.65
N MET A 116 20.91 7.52 -3.54
CA MET A 116 20.67 6.50 -2.53
C MET A 116 19.33 6.69 -1.83
N LEU A 117 18.99 7.92 -1.43
CA LEU A 117 17.68 8.24 -0.85
C LEU A 117 16.56 7.91 -1.83
N SER A 118 16.75 8.18 -3.12
CA SER A 118 15.78 7.80 -4.16
C SER A 118 15.56 6.29 -4.21
N ALA A 119 16.64 5.50 -4.20
CA ALA A 119 16.56 4.04 -4.21
C ALA A 119 15.88 3.50 -2.93
N LEU A 120 16.25 4.05 -1.75
CA LEU A 120 15.67 3.66 -0.47
C LEU A 120 14.17 3.96 -0.41
N PHE A 121 13.75 5.18 -0.74
CA PHE A 121 12.32 5.54 -0.76
C PHE A 121 11.55 4.76 -1.81
N HIS A 122 12.16 4.41 -2.95
CA HIS A 122 11.52 3.58 -3.95
C HIS A 122 11.24 2.17 -3.41
N VAL A 123 12.27 1.50 -2.86
CA VAL A 123 12.11 0.18 -2.21
C VAL A 123 11.08 0.25 -1.09
N PHE A 124 11.14 1.29 -0.26
CA PHE A 124 10.20 1.47 0.84
C PHE A 124 8.76 1.65 0.33
N ALA A 125 8.56 2.45 -0.71
CA ALA A 125 7.24 2.64 -1.33
C ALA A 125 6.68 1.32 -1.91
N LEU A 126 7.53 0.46 -2.48
CA LEU A 126 7.13 -0.86 -2.97
C LEU A 126 6.70 -1.77 -1.81
N ILE A 127 7.50 -1.85 -0.74
CA ILE A 127 7.15 -2.66 0.44
C ILE A 127 5.82 -2.20 1.05
N LEU A 128 5.61 -0.88 1.19
CA LEU A 128 4.37 -0.30 1.73
C LEU A 128 3.15 -0.52 0.82
N HIS A 129 3.39 -0.67 -0.49
CA HIS A 129 2.33 -0.96 -1.43
C HIS A 129 1.79 -2.39 -1.24
N GLU A 130 2.66 -3.35 -0.95
CA GLU A 130 2.32 -4.77 -0.91
C GLU A 130 1.97 -5.29 0.50
N ASP A 131 2.60 -4.76 1.55
CA ASP A 131 2.46 -5.26 2.93
C ASP A 131 1.76 -4.23 3.85
N GLU A 132 0.55 -4.57 4.31
CA GLU A 132 -0.23 -3.74 5.24
C GLU A 132 0.40 -3.66 6.64
N LEU A 133 0.92 -4.78 7.15
CA LEU A 133 1.56 -4.80 8.47
C LEU A 133 2.83 -3.94 8.45
N ALA A 134 3.54 -3.93 7.31
CA ALA A 134 4.66 -3.03 7.10
C ALA A 134 4.24 -1.54 7.15
N ARG A 135 3.04 -1.18 6.66
CA ARG A 135 2.52 0.20 6.77
C ARG A 135 2.34 0.62 8.23
N GLU A 136 1.70 -0.22 9.05
CA GLU A 136 1.51 0.11 10.46
C GLU A 136 2.83 0.27 11.21
N ILE A 137 3.79 -0.63 10.95
CA ILE A 137 5.12 -0.58 11.57
C ILE A 137 5.86 0.69 11.14
N ALA A 138 5.85 1.01 9.84
CA ALA A 138 6.52 2.20 9.31
C ALA A 138 5.94 3.50 9.88
N LEU A 139 4.62 3.54 10.07
CA LEU A 139 3.95 4.67 10.71
C LEU A 139 4.38 4.82 12.17
N LYS A 140 4.36 3.73 12.95
CA LYS A 140 4.82 3.72 14.36
C LYS A 140 6.30 4.10 14.51
N ASN A 141 7.12 3.71 13.53
CA ASN A 141 8.55 4.04 13.49
C ASN A 141 8.84 5.48 13.02
N GLY A 142 7.80 6.29 12.78
CA GLY A 142 7.94 7.72 12.51
C GLY A 142 8.35 8.07 11.09
N LEU A 143 8.05 7.21 10.10
CA LEU A 143 8.35 7.49 8.68
C LEU A 143 7.87 8.89 8.26
N VAL A 144 6.63 9.24 8.60
CA VAL A 144 6.00 10.50 8.20
C VAL A 144 6.84 11.68 8.65
N LYS A 145 7.26 11.71 9.91
CA LYS A 145 8.08 12.79 10.47
C LYS A 145 9.44 12.89 9.78
N ILE A 146 10.10 11.75 9.52
CA ILE A 146 11.41 11.72 8.82
C ILE A 146 11.27 12.30 7.41
N VAL A 147 10.22 11.91 6.69
CA VAL A 147 9.95 12.41 5.34
C VAL A 147 9.59 13.89 5.36
N SER A 148 8.71 14.33 6.27
CA SER A 148 8.37 15.74 6.47
C SER A 148 9.60 16.59 6.74
N ASP A 149 10.52 16.13 7.60
CA ASP A 149 11.77 16.80 7.93
C ASP A 149 12.68 16.93 6.71
N LEU A 150 12.85 15.85 5.95
CA LEU A 150 13.69 15.85 4.76
C LEU A 150 13.11 16.75 3.65
N LEU A 151 11.80 16.66 3.41
CA LEU A 151 11.10 17.49 2.44
C LEU A 151 11.12 18.97 2.84
N SER A 152 10.96 19.31 4.11
CA SER A 152 11.02 20.71 4.58
C SER A 152 12.38 21.35 4.35
N ARG A 153 13.48 20.59 4.57
CA ARG A 153 14.84 21.06 4.30
C ARG A 153 15.04 21.32 2.81
N TRP A 154 14.52 20.45 1.96
CA TRP A 154 14.57 20.63 0.51
C TRP A 154 13.71 21.80 0.05
N ASP A 155 12.47 21.93 0.56
CA ASP A 155 11.54 23.01 0.22
C ASP A 155 12.11 24.38 0.60
N SER A 156 12.74 24.49 1.77
CA SER A 156 13.44 25.72 2.19
C SER A 156 14.57 26.10 1.22
N ALA A 157 15.25 25.11 0.63
CA ALA A 157 16.32 25.32 -0.34
C ALA A 157 15.81 25.57 -1.77
N LEU A 158 14.52 25.39 -2.03
CA LEU A 158 13.90 25.55 -3.34
C LEU A 158 13.76 27.04 -3.73
N VAL A 159 13.63 27.92 -2.74
CA VAL A 159 13.41 29.37 -2.90
C VAL A 159 14.60 30.07 -3.60
N ASP A 160 15.81 29.53 -3.49
CA ASP A 160 17.05 30.22 -3.89
C ASP A 160 17.61 29.85 -5.27
N LYS A 161 17.02 28.91 -6.03
CA LYS A 161 17.67 28.33 -7.21
C LYS A 161 16.90 28.48 -8.52
N GLU A 162 17.48 29.25 -9.44
CA GLU A 162 17.04 29.45 -10.84
C GLU A 162 17.04 28.17 -11.70
N LYS A 163 17.61 27.05 -11.21
CA LYS A 163 17.60 25.75 -11.91
C LYS A 163 16.75 24.74 -11.14
N ARG A 164 15.46 24.69 -11.50
CA ARG A 164 14.42 23.80 -10.94
C ARG A 164 14.63 22.33 -11.34
N GLN A 165 15.68 21.69 -10.83
CA GLN A 165 15.77 20.23 -10.93
C GLN A 165 15.29 19.61 -9.61
N VAL A 166 14.17 18.91 -9.69
CA VAL A 166 13.64 18.15 -8.55
C VAL A 166 14.48 16.88 -8.38
N PRO A 167 15.09 16.65 -7.21
CA PRO A 167 15.76 15.38 -6.93
C PRO A 167 14.76 14.23 -6.99
N LYS A 168 15.15 13.10 -7.61
CA LYS A 168 14.28 11.92 -7.74
C LYS A 168 13.73 11.45 -6.38
N TRP A 169 14.53 11.57 -5.32
CA TRP A 169 14.13 11.15 -3.98
C TRP A 169 12.89 11.89 -3.46
N VAL A 170 12.66 13.14 -3.90
CA VAL A 170 11.48 13.93 -3.50
C VAL A 170 10.21 13.24 -4.01
N THR A 171 10.21 12.85 -5.28
CA THR A 171 9.07 12.16 -5.90
C THR A 171 8.81 10.82 -5.20
N THR A 172 9.86 10.02 -4.98
CA THR A 172 9.71 8.73 -4.28
C THR A 172 9.33 8.88 -2.81
N ALA A 173 9.72 9.97 -2.15
CA ALA A 173 9.33 10.24 -0.76
C ALA A 173 7.83 10.57 -0.65
N PHE A 174 7.31 11.42 -1.55
CA PHE A 174 5.87 11.67 -1.66
C PHE A 174 5.10 10.38 -1.94
N LEU A 175 5.59 9.55 -2.85
CA LEU A 175 4.99 8.24 -3.14
C LEU A 175 5.01 7.32 -1.91
N ALA A 176 6.12 7.25 -1.17
CA ALA A 176 6.20 6.37 0.01
C ALA A 176 5.19 6.78 1.09
N VAL A 177 5.02 8.08 1.33
CA VAL A 177 4.00 8.59 2.26
C VAL A 177 2.60 8.36 1.72
N ASP A 178 2.35 8.57 0.41
CA ASP A 178 1.04 8.25 -0.16
C ASP A 178 0.71 6.76 -0.01
N ARG A 179 1.64 5.85 -0.29
CA ARG A 179 1.44 4.40 -0.10
C ARG A 179 1.22 4.02 1.35
N LEU A 180 1.88 4.70 2.29
CA LEU A 180 1.60 4.55 3.72
C LEU A 180 0.14 4.88 4.07
N LEU A 181 -0.46 5.84 3.34
CA LEU A 181 -1.78 6.40 3.64
C LEU A 181 -2.92 5.88 2.78
N GLN A 182 -2.64 5.01 1.82
CA GLN A 182 -3.68 4.39 1.01
C GLN A 182 -4.54 3.47 1.87
N VAL A 183 -5.85 3.67 1.78
CA VAL A 183 -6.87 2.79 2.37
C VAL A 183 -6.92 1.51 1.54
N ASP A 184 -7.00 0.35 2.22
CA ASP A 184 -6.96 -0.95 1.56
C ASP A 184 -8.01 -1.08 0.45
N GLN A 185 -7.54 -1.43 -0.75
CA GLN A 185 -8.41 -1.70 -1.90
C GLN A 185 -9.17 -3.03 -1.73
N LYS A 186 -8.61 -4.00 -0.99
CA LYS A 186 -9.27 -5.28 -0.71
C LYS A 186 -10.51 -5.10 0.18
N LEU A 187 -10.44 -4.26 1.22
CA LEU A 187 -11.60 -3.90 2.03
C LEU A 187 -12.73 -3.27 1.20
N ASN A 188 -12.41 -2.37 0.26
CA ASN A 188 -13.42 -1.78 -0.61
C ASN A 188 -14.09 -2.84 -1.50
N SER A 189 -13.33 -3.81 -2.02
CA SER A 189 -13.89 -4.92 -2.80
C SER A 189 -14.77 -5.84 -1.95
N GLU A 190 -14.37 -6.16 -0.71
CA GLU A 190 -15.15 -7.01 0.19
C GLU A 190 -16.44 -6.32 0.67
N ILE A 191 -16.40 -5.03 0.98
CA ILE A 191 -17.59 -4.24 1.32
C ILE A 191 -18.56 -4.22 0.14
N VAL A 192 -18.06 -3.97 -1.08
CA VAL A 192 -18.90 -3.98 -2.29
C VAL A 192 -19.49 -5.36 -2.57
N GLU A 193 -18.75 -6.44 -2.34
CA GLU A 193 -19.28 -7.81 -2.48
C GLU A 193 -20.33 -8.17 -1.42
N ARG A 194 -20.13 -7.75 -0.17
CA ARG A 194 -21.09 -7.97 0.91
C ARG A 194 -22.39 -7.21 0.69
N LEU A 195 -22.30 -5.94 0.28
CA LEU A 195 -23.47 -5.14 -0.08
C LEU A 195 -24.27 -5.76 -1.23
N LYS A 196 -23.59 -6.32 -2.25
CA LYS A 196 -24.25 -7.04 -3.35
C LYS A 196 -24.90 -8.36 -2.93
N ARG A 197 -24.41 -8.99 -1.84
CA ARG A 197 -24.93 -10.26 -1.34
C ARG A 197 -26.15 -10.06 -0.43
N ASP A 198 -26.18 -8.98 0.33
CA ASP A 198 -27.29 -8.63 1.22
C ASP A 198 -28.56 -8.22 0.44
N ASP A 199 -28.43 -7.71 -0.79
CA ASP A 199 -29.57 -7.46 -1.69
C ASP A 199 -30.34 -8.74 -2.07
N LEU A 200 -29.72 -9.93 -1.95
CA LEU A 200 -30.33 -11.21 -2.32
C LEU A 200 -30.98 -11.94 -1.13
N SER A 201 -30.78 -11.50 0.11
CA SER A 201 -31.25 -12.19 1.32
C SER A 201 -32.30 -11.40 2.11
N SER A 202 -33.08 -10.54 1.43
CA SER A 202 -34.10 -9.68 2.04
C SER A 202 -35.33 -10.44 2.57
N GLN A 203 -35.14 -11.44 3.42
CA GLN A 203 -36.18 -11.97 4.30
C GLN A 203 -35.59 -12.27 5.69
N GLN A 204 -36.12 -11.55 6.68
CA GLN A 204 -36.12 -11.84 8.13
C GLN A 204 -35.02 -11.24 9.05
N THR A 205 -35.49 -10.22 9.78
CA THR A 205 -35.39 -9.96 11.24
C THR A 205 -34.13 -9.36 11.86
N SER A 206 -34.40 -8.27 12.60
CA SER A 206 -33.65 -7.71 13.75
C SER A 206 -32.14 -7.55 13.56
N ILE A 207 -31.75 -6.33 13.23
CA ILE A 207 -30.36 -5.85 13.28
C ILE A 207 -29.95 -5.78 14.76
N ASN A 208 -29.44 -6.87 15.31
CA ASN A 208 -28.69 -6.84 16.58
C ASN A 208 -27.22 -6.64 16.22
N ILE A 209 -26.75 -5.41 16.34
CA ILE A 209 -25.36 -5.03 16.06
C ILE A 209 -24.52 -5.55 17.23
N ASP A 210 -23.77 -6.61 16.96
CA ASP A 210 -22.74 -7.14 17.87
C ASP A 210 -21.61 -6.10 18.02
N GLU A 211 -21.45 -5.54 19.23
CA GLU A 211 -20.47 -4.51 19.55
C GLU A 211 -19.02 -4.94 19.22
N ASP A 212 -18.71 -6.24 19.29
CA ASP A 212 -17.39 -6.76 18.92
C ASP A 212 -17.16 -6.74 17.40
N LYS A 213 -18.22 -6.92 16.60
CA LYS A 213 -18.17 -6.72 15.15
C LYS A 213 -18.07 -5.24 14.80
N GLN A 214 -18.80 -4.38 15.52
CA GLN A 214 -18.73 -2.93 15.37
C GLN A 214 -17.29 -2.43 15.61
N ASN A 215 -16.63 -2.89 16.68
CA ASN A 215 -15.25 -2.50 17.01
C ASN A 215 -14.22 -3.02 16.00
N ARG A 216 -14.39 -4.25 15.49
CA ARG A 216 -13.55 -4.79 14.41
C ARG A 216 -13.72 -4.03 13.09
N LEU A 217 -14.95 -3.69 12.74
CA LEU A 217 -15.25 -2.86 11.57
C LEU A 217 -14.68 -1.45 11.76
N GLN A 218 -14.83 -0.84 12.92
CA GLN A 218 -14.25 0.47 13.21
C GLN A 218 -12.73 0.48 13.18
N SER A 219 -12.05 -0.59 13.66
CA SER A 219 -10.60 -0.71 13.52
C SER A 219 -10.15 -0.89 12.08
N ALA A 220 -10.92 -1.63 11.26
CA ALA A 220 -10.64 -1.83 9.84
C ALA A 220 -11.01 -0.59 8.99
N LEU A 221 -11.95 0.22 9.45
CA LEU A 221 -12.39 1.47 8.80
C LEU A 221 -11.56 2.68 9.23
N ARG A 222 -10.79 2.60 10.33
CA ARG A 222 -9.92 3.68 10.79
C ARG A 222 -8.93 3.99 9.68
N SER A 223 -9.08 5.16 9.08
CA SER A 223 -8.19 5.54 7.99
C SER A 223 -6.74 5.61 8.50
N PRO A 224 -5.73 5.13 7.73
CA PRO A 224 -4.32 5.30 8.09
C PRO A 224 -3.97 6.78 8.37
N THR A 225 -4.71 7.68 7.73
CA THR A 225 -4.70 9.13 7.94
C THR A 225 -5.08 9.56 9.36
N GLU A 226 -5.94 8.84 10.10
CA GLU A 226 -6.28 9.21 11.49
C GLU A 226 -5.16 8.92 12.49
N GLN A 227 -4.22 8.05 12.14
CA GLN A 227 -3.13 7.64 13.02
C GLN A 227 -1.92 8.59 12.96
N ILE A 228 -1.86 9.49 11.98
CA ILE A 228 -0.83 10.55 11.91
C ILE A 228 -1.23 11.72 12.81
N GLU A 229 -0.26 12.27 13.53
CA GLU A 229 -0.39 13.56 14.21
C GLU A 229 -0.85 14.67 13.23
N ALA A 230 -1.89 15.41 13.61
CA ALA A 230 -2.49 16.42 12.73
C ALA A 230 -1.49 17.49 12.27
N GLU A 231 -0.47 17.79 13.08
CA GLU A 231 0.58 18.75 12.74
C GLU A 231 1.47 18.27 11.58
N GLU A 232 1.82 16.99 11.53
CA GLU A 232 2.60 16.42 10.42
C GLU A 232 1.79 16.41 9.13
N GLN A 233 0.47 16.18 9.19
CA GLN A 233 -0.42 16.26 8.03
C GLN A 233 -0.48 17.68 7.46
N LYS A 234 -0.65 18.68 8.31
CA LYS A 234 -0.65 20.09 7.91
C LYS A 234 0.67 20.48 7.27
N ARG A 235 1.79 20.05 7.86
CA ARG A 235 3.13 20.30 7.35
C ARG A 235 3.34 19.70 5.96
N LEU A 236 2.94 18.44 5.76
CA LEU A 236 2.99 17.80 4.43
C LEU A 236 2.16 18.55 3.39
N ILE A 237 0.96 19.00 3.76
CA ILE A 237 0.10 19.82 2.87
C ILE A 237 0.76 21.15 2.53
N GLN A 238 1.37 21.84 3.49
CA GLN A 238 2.05 23.11 3.23
C GLN A 238 3.20 22.93 2.23
N ILE A 239 4.04 21.92 2.41
CA ILE A 239 5.12 21.57 1.48
C ILE A 239 4.54 21.23 0.10
N ALA A 240 3.46 20.45 0.05
CA ALA A 240 2.80 20.10 -1.20
C ALA A 240 2.24 21.34 -1.92
N CYS A 241 1.63 22.29 -1.21
CA CYS A 241 1.17 23.56 -1.76
C CYS A 241 2.33 24.38 -2.34
N HIS A 242 3.50 24.43 -1.68
CA HIS A 242 4.69 25.05 -2.26
C HIS A 242 5.17 24.35 -3.53
N CYS A 243 5.12 23.02 -3.59
CA CYS A 243 5.43 22.26 -4.80
C CYS A 243 4.48 22.63 -5.95
N ILE A 244 3.18 22.74 -5.68
CA ILE A 244 2.17 23.15 -6.67
C ILE A 244 2.46 24.58 -7.16
N LYS A 245 2.69 25.52 -6.24
CA LYS A 245 3.05 26.92 -6.55
C LYS A 245 4.30 27.02 -7.42
N ASN A 246 5.29 26.16 -7.19
CA ASN A 246 6.54 26.13 -7.94
C ASN A 246 6.45 25.41 -9.30
N GLN A 247 5.28 24.84 -9.65
CA GLN A 247 5.00 24.20 -10.93
C GLN A 247 6.03 23.12 -11.26
N LEU A 248 6.21 22.16 -10.35
CA LEU A 248 7.14 21.04 -10.54
C LEU A 248 6.77 20.20 -11.78
N PRO A 249 7.72 19.40 -12.32
CA PRO A 249 7.45 18.51 -13.45
C PRO A 249 6.32 17.52 -13.18
N SER A 250 5.66 17.03 -14.25
CA SER A 250 4.48 16.17 -14.16
C SER A 250 4.65 14.93 -13.28
N GLU A 251 5.81 14.27 -13.32
CA GLU A 251 6.12 13.08 -12.51
C GLU A 251 6.02 13.37 -11.01
N THR A 252 6.64 14.47 -10.56
CA THR A 252 6.58 14.89 -9.15
C THR A 252 5.21 15.44 -8.81
N MET A 253 4.61 16.21 -9.71
CA MET A 253 3.28 16.79 -9.49
C MET A 253 2.23 15.71 -9.27
N HIS A 254 2.33 14.58 -9.99
CA HIS A 254 1.45 13.45 -9.80
C HIS A 254 1.55 12.89 -8.38
N ALA A 255 2.75 12.61 -7.88
CA ALA A 255 2.95 12.11 -6.52
C ALA A 255 2.47 13.11 -5.44
N VAL A 256 2.74 14.40 -5.65
CA VAL A 256 2.31 15.49 -4.75
C VAL A 256 0.78 15.56 -4.67
N LEU A 257 0.09 15.57 -5.81
CA LEU A 257 -1.36 15.69 -5.85
C LEU A 257 -2.06 14.40 -5.39
N GLN A 258 -1.47 13.23 -5.63
CA GLN A 258 -1.95 11.98 -5.04
C GLN A 258 -1.96 12.08 -3.51
N LEU A 259 -0.83 12.48 -2.90
CA LEU A 259 -0.77 12.66 -1.46
C LEU A 259 -1.77 13.71 -0.96
N CYS A 260 -1.92 14.84 -1.68
CA CYS A 260 -2.93 15.85 -1.35
C CYS A 260 -4.33 15.23 -1.35
N SER A 261 -4.68 14.42 -2.35
CA SER A 261 -5.99 13.75 -2.41
C SER A 261 -6.21 12.80 -1.23
N SER A 262 -5.18 12.12 -0.74
CA SER A 262 -5.22 11.23 0.42
C SER A 262 -5.38 12.02 1.74
N LEU A 263 -4.62 13.10 1.92
CA LEU A 263 -4.61 13.92 3.14
C LEU A 263 -5.86 14.82 3.28
N THR A 264 -6.34 15.39 2.16
CA THR A 264 -7.49 16.31 2.16
C THR A 264 -8.82 15.63 2.45
N ARG A 265 -8.90 14.29 2.49
CA ARG A 265 -10.10 13.58 2.97
C ARG A 265 -10.52 14.03 4.38
N LYS A 266 -9.54 14.42 5.21
CA LYS A 266 -9.81 15.05 6.50
C LYS A 266 -10.09 16.54 6.29
N HIS A 267 -11.32 16.95 6.57
CA HIS A 267 -11.76 18.33 6.31
C HIS A 267 -10.85 19.40 6.92
N SER A 268 -10.34 19.21 8.14
CA SER A 268 -9.40 20.16 8.76
C SER A 268 -8.13 20.38 7.93
N ILE A 269 -7.68 19.35 7.21
CA ILE A 269 -6.50 19.39 6.35
C ILE A 269 -6.85 19.98 4.97
N ALA A 270 -8.07 19.71 4.46
CA ALA A 270 -8.59 20.37 3.26
C ALA A 270 -8.67 21.90 3.43
N VAL A 271 -9.11 22.37 4.60
CA VAL A 271 -9.10 23.80 4.94
C VAL A 271 -7.68 24.35 4.91
N CYS A 272 -6.69 23.66 5.51
CA CYS A 272 -5.29 24.09 5.43
C CYS A 272 -4.77 24.15 3.97
N PHE A 273 -5.17 23.21 3.11
CA PHE A 273 -4.84 23.25 1.68
C PHE A 273 -5.44 24.47 0.98
N LEU A 274 -6.69 24.83 1.31
CA LEU A 274 -7.35 26.02 0.79
C LEU A 274 -6.67 27.31 1.26
N GLU A 275 -6.38 27.42 2.56
CA GLU A 275 -5.70 28.57 3.18
C GLU A 275 -4.30 28.80 2.61
N ALA A 276 -3.59 27.73 2.25
CA ALA A 276 -2.28 27.79 1.60
C ALA A 276 -2.33 28.15 0.10
N GLU A 277 -3.48 28.59 -0.41
CA GLU A 277 -3.77 28.87 -1.83
C GLU A 277 -3.57 27.64 -2.73
N GLY A 278 -3.78 26.44 -2.18
CA GLY A 278 -3.60 25.19 -2.92
C GLY A 278 -4.55 25.07 -4.11
N VAL A 279 -5.82 25.46 -3.93
CA VAL A 279 -6.85 25.38 -5.00
C VAL A 279 -6.56 26.34 -6.15
N SER A 280 -6.23 27.60 -5.85
CA SER A 280 -5.90 28.57 -6.89
C SER A 280 -4.62 28.18 -7.64
N SER A 281 -3.60 27.66 -6.93
CA SER A 281 -2.37 27.18 -7.55
C SER A 281 -2.60 25.95 -8.43
N LEU A 282 -3.44 25.02 -7.98
CA LEU A 282 -3.84 23.82 -8.71
C LEU A 282 -4.54 24.16 -10.04
N LEU A 283 -5.44 25.13 -10.04
CA LEU A 283 -6.18 25.55 -11.25
C LEU A 283 -5.32 26.34 -12.25
N ASN A 284 -4.16 26.87 -11.82
CA ASN A 284 -3.24 27.65 -12.65
C ASN A 284 -1.99 26.84 -13.09
N LEU A 285 -2.01 25.51 -12.95
CA LEU A 285 -0.88 24.68 -13.33
C LEU A 285 -0.63 24.70 -14.86
N PRO A 286 0.63 24.82 -15.31
CA PRO A 286 0.97 24.73 -16.73
C PRO A 286 0.91 23.29 -17.24
N THR A 287 0.80 23.13 -18.56
CA THR A 287 0.76 21.81 -19.22
C THR A 287 1.98 20.94 -18.95
N SER A 288 3.14 21.53 -18.64
CA SER A 288 4.36 20.81 -18.25
C SER A 288 4.25 20.07 -16.91
N SER A 289 3.29 20.47 -16.07
CA SER A 289 3.02 19.87 -14.76
C SER A 289 1.81 18.91 -14.80
N LEU A 290 1.10 18.84 -15.92
CA LEU A 290 -0.06 17.96 -16.08
C LEU A 290 0.37 16.54 -16.44
N PHE A 291 -0.44 15.57 -16.02
CA PHE A 291 -0.24 14.14 -16.23
C PHE A 291 -1.57 13.46 -16.56
N PRO A 292 -1.55 12.25 -17.15
CA PRO A 292 -2.78 11.50 -17.42
C PRO A 292 -3.58 11.24 -16.14
N GLY A 293 -4.86 11.63 -16.12
CA GLY A 293 -5.73 11.49 -14.95
C GLY A 293 -5.68 12.66 -13.96
N PHE A 294 -4.98 13.76 -14.29
CA PHE A 294 -4.96 14.99 -13.49
C PHE A 294 -6.36 15.46 -13.09
N ASP A 295 -7.30 15.54 -14.04
CA ASP A 295 -8.65 16.06 -13.80
C ASP A 295 -9.39 15.28 -12.70
N ASN A 296 -9.19 13.96 -12.62
CA ASN A 296 -9.83 13.12 -11.60
C ASN A 296 -9.28 13.44 -10.19
N ILE A 297 -7.96 13.61 -10.07
CA ILE A 297 -7.31 13.93 -8.80
C ILE A 297 -7.67 15.36 -8.39
N ALA A 298 -7.59 16.33 -9.31
CA ALA A 298 -7.93 17.72 -9.06
C ALA A 298 -9.39 17.87 -8.64
N ALA A 299 -10.33 17.25 -9.35
CA ALA A 299 -11.74 17.25 -8.99
C ALA A 299 -11.98 16.62 -7.61
N THR A 300 -11.22 15.59 -7.24
CA THR A 300 -11.30 14.94 -5.92
C THR A 300 -10.82 15.86 -4.81
N ILE A 301 -9.67 16.52 -4.97
CA ILE A 301 -9.17 17.50 -3.99
C ILE A 301 -10.16 18.66 -3.84
N ILE A 302 -10.64 19.23 -4.96
CA ILE A 302 -11.61 20.33 -4.92
C ILE A 302 -12.89 19.90 -4.22
N ARG A 303 -13.39 18.69 -4.50
CA ARG A 303 -14.55 18.12 -3.81
C ARG A 303 -14.31 18.06 -2.29
N HIS A 304 -13.19 17.51 -1.83
CA HIS A 304 -12.88 17.47 -0.39
C HIS A 304 -12.86 18.86 0.27
N VAL A 305 -12.39 19.88 -0.46
CA VAL A 305 -12.37 21.27 0.04
C VAL A 305 -13.77 21.87 0.13
N LEU A 306 -14.65 21.53 -0.81
CA LEU A 306 -16.03 22.05 -0.85
C LEU A 306 -16.99 21.27 0.06
N GLU A 307 -16.70 20.01 0.35
CA GLU A 307 -17.50 19.17 1.24
C GLU A 307 -17.25 19.55 2.70
N ASP A 308 -18.08 20.45 3.21
CA ASP A 308 -18.22 20.68 4.64
C ASP A 308 -18.95 19.48 5.29
N PRO A 309 -18.36 18.81 6.31
CA PRO A 309 -18.94 17.63 6.93
C PRO A 309 -20.33 17.85 7.53
N GLN A 310 -20.59 19.04 8.07
CA GLN A 310 -21.90 19.35 8.66
C GLN A 310 -22.97 19.46 7.57
N THR A 311 -22.65 20.14 6.48
CA THR A 311 -23.53 20.27 5.31
C THR A 311 -23.81 18.90 4.68
N LEU A 312 -22.78 18.05 4.53
CA LEU A 312 -22.93 16.69 4.01
C LEU A 312 -23.84 15.84 4.92
N GLN A 313 -23.59 15.86 6.23
CA GLN A 313 -24.40 15.12 7.19
C GLN A 313 -25.88 15.56 7.12
N GLN A 314 -26.14 16.86 7.10
CA GLN A 314 -27.51 17.39 7.00
C GLN A 314 -28.19 16.97 5.69
N ALA A 315 -27.48 17.03 4.57
CA ALA A 315 -27.99 16.58 3.28
C ALA A 315 -28.33 15.08 3.30
N MET A 316 -27.43 14.24 3.81
CA MET A 316 -27.66 12.80 3.95
C MET A 316 -28.84 12.50 4.88
N GLU A 317 -28.91 13.14 6.05
CA GLU A 317 -30.04 12.97 6.97
C GLU A 317 -31.37 13.37 6.32
N SER A 318 -31.38 14.46 5.53
CA SER A 318 -32.58 14.91 4.83
C SER A 318 -33.03 13.92 3.76
N GLU A 319 -32.09 13.32 3.02
CA GLU A 319 -32.38 12.32 1.98
C GLU A 319 -32.89 11.00 2.59
N ILE A 320 -32.30 10.56 3.70
CA ILE A 320 -32.76 9.38 4.45
C ILE A 320 -34.18 9.62 4.98
N LYS A 321 -34.44 10.78 5.60
CA LYS A 321 -35.77 11.14 6.11
C LYS A 321 -36.78 11.19 4.96
N HIS A 322 -36.43 11.82 3.85
CA HIS A 322 -37.28 11.90 2.66
C HIS A 322 -37.59 10.51 2.09
N SER A 323 -36.58 9.66 1.93
CA SER A 323 -36.73 8.29 1.44
C SER A 323 -37.59 7.42 2.36
N LEU A 324 -37.42 7.54 3.69
CA LEU A 324 -38.24 6.82 4.67
C LEU A 324 -39.71 7.25 4.61
N VAL A 325 -39.97 8.56 4.53
CA VAL A 325 -41.33 9.09 4.36
C VAL A 325 -41.93 8.62 3.03
N ALA A 326 -41.16 8.65 1.94
CA ALA A 326 -41.61 8.17 0.64
C ALA A 326 -41.92 6.67 0.65
N ALA A 327 -41.14 5.85 1.35
CA ALA A 327 -41.39 4.41 1.50
C ALA A 327 -42.64 4.13 2.36
N ALA A 328 -42.80 4.84 3.49
CA ALA A 328 -43.98 4.72 4.35
C ALA A 328 -45.29 5.10 3.61
N ASN A 329 -45.24 6.14 2.77
CA ASN A 329 -46.39 6.56 1.97
C ASN A 329 -46.78 5.52 0.89
N ARG A 330 -45.83 4.76 0.33
CA ARG A 330 -46.13 3.67 -0.61
C ARG A 330 -46.87 2.52 0.08
N HIS A 331 -46.42 2.10 1.26
CA HIS A 331 -47.09 1.05 2.03
C HIS A 331 -48.50 1.45 2.51
N SER A 332 -48.73 2.74 2.79
CA SER A 332 -50.06 3.24 3.16
C SER A 332 -51.07 3.21 2.00
N MET A 333 -50.62 3.30 0.74
CA MET A 333 -51.51 3.23 -0.43
C MET A 333 -51.90 1.78 -0.79
N GLU A 334 -51.01 0.81 -0.62
CA GLU A 334 -51.33 -0.62 -0.81
C GLU A 334 -52.32 -1.15 0.24
N GLY A 335 -52.21 -0.70 1.50
CA GLY A 335 -53.17 -1.06 2.54
C GLY A 335 -54.58 -0.49 2.34
N SER A 336 -54.71 0.63 1.62
CA SER A 336 -56.02 1.27 1.36
C SER A 336 -56.78 0.67 0.18
N LEU A 337 -56.10 0.00 -0.76
CA LEU A 337 -56.75 -0.62 -1.92
C LEU A 337 -57.48 -1.93 -1.57
N HIS A 338 -57.12 -2.58 -0.45
CA HIS A 338 -57.82 -3.76 0.06
C HIS A 338 -59.09 -3.45 0.88
N ALA A 339 -59.38 -2.17 1.17
CA ALA A 339 -60.53 -1.78 1.97
C ALA A 339 -61.77 -1.33 1.15
N ILE A 340 -61.72 -1.35 -0.19
CA ILE A 340 -62.81 -0.83 -1.06
C ILE A 340 -63.59 -1.95 -1.78
N SER A 341 -63.26 -3.23 -1.59
CA SER A 341 -64.08 -4.33 -2.11
C SER A 341 -65.01 -4.89 -1.05
N PHE A 342 -66.19 -4.28 -0.89
CA PHE A 342 -67.40 -4.92 -0.37
C PHE A 342 -68.62 -4.46 -1.15
#